data_AF-A0A1V5QAH6-F1
#
_entry.id   AF-A0A1V5QAH6-F1
#
_cell.length_a   1.000
_cell.length_b   1.000
_cell.length_c   1.000
_cell.angle_alpha   90.00
_cell.angle_beta   90.00
_cell.angle_gamma   90.00
#
_symmetry.space_group_name_H-M   'P 1'
#
loop_
_entity.id
_entity.type
_entity.pdbx_description
1 polymer ?
#
loop_
_entity_poly.entity_id
_entity_poly.type
_entity_poly.pdbx_seq_one_letter_code
_entity_poly.pdbx_strand_id
1 'polypeptide(L)'
;MEAEKGSFITKERIALILIPMGTFLILIILFILLEKLLEKRWYRKLGDRDKFRITCRRNLKILGYLGYVRGEGETLSELAGRAAATVDPQALHFVLIYERLIYAGKDPIPDQIRSAEIANRDLLDHLKEEKGKFFFLYRMSIMRPEKIKQ
;
A
#
# COMPACT_ATOMS: atom_id res chain seq x y z
N MET A 1 -9.94 20.75 56.88
CA MET A 1 -8.88 20.75 55.85
C MET A 1 -8.41 19.31 55.62
N GLU A 2 -9.21 18.44 55.00
CA GLU A 2 -8.80 17.04 54.72
C GLU A 2 -9.37 16.49 53.39
N ALA A 3 -9.77 17.34 52.45
CA ALA A 3 -10.37 16.90 51.18
C ALA A 3 -9.41 16.90 49.97
N GLU A 4 -8.18 17.41 50.10
CA GLU A 4 -7.28 17.60 48.94
C GLU A 4 -6.32 16.43 48.66
N LYS A 5 -6.03 15.56 49.64
CA LYS A 5 -5.02 14.50 49.47
C LYS A 5 -5.47 13.33 48.56
N GLY A 6 -6.77 13.09 48.41
CA GLY A 6 -7.29 11.95 47.62
C GLY A 6 -7.22 12.14 46.10
N SER A 7 -7.20 13.39 45.62
CA SER A 7 -7.13 13.72 44.18
C SER A 7 -5.69 13.67 43.65
N PHE A 8 -4.70 13.90 44.51
CA PHE A 8 -3.29 13.95 44.11
C PHE A 8 -2.73 12.55 43.78
N ILE A 9 -3.09 11.55 44.59
CA ILE A 9 -2.62 10.16 44.42
C ILE A 9 -3.19 9.53 43.14
N THR A 10 -4.41 9.88 42.75
CA THR A 10 -5.02 9.40 41.50
C THR A 10 -4.40 10.05 40.26
N LYS A 11 -4.08 11.36 40.30
CA LYS A 11 -3.39 12.06 39.21
C LYS A 11 -1.96 11.54 38.98
N GLU A 12 -1.19 11.29 40.03
CA GLU A 12 0.17 10.74 39.92
C GLU A 12 0.16 9.32 39.34
N ARG A 13 -0.78 8.47 39.77
CA ARG A 13 -0.95 7.11 39.21
C ARG A 13 -1.39 7.13 37.75
N ILE A 14 -2.28 8.05 37.38
CA ILE A 14 -2.71 8.26 35.99
C ILE A 14 -1.52 8.73 35.14
N ALA A 15 -0.71 9.67 35.63
CA ALA A 15 0.50 10.13 34.94
C ALA A 15 1.52 8.98 34.74
N LEU A 16 1.68 8.12 35.74
CA LEU A 16 2.60 6.98 35.69
C LEU A 16 2.21 5.92 34.64
N ILE A 17 0.95 5.87 34.23
CA ILE A 17 0.45 5.00 33.15
C ILE A 17 0.41 5.74 31.80
N LEU A 18 -0.05 7.00 31.79
CA LEU A 18 -0.17 7.79 30.57
C LEU A 18 1.17 8.13 29.94
N ILE A 19 2.20 8.40 30.74
CA ILE A 19 3.55 8.71 30.23
C ILE A 19 4.11 7.52 29.43
N PRO A 20 4.25 6.30 29.98
CA PRO A 20 4.79 5.18 29.21
C PRO A 20 3.88 4.79 28.03
N MET A 21 2.55 4.92 28.16
CA MET A 21 1.64 4.68 27.04
C MET A 21 1.84 5.70 25.90
N GLY A 22 2.00 6.98 26.23
CA GLY A 22 2.32 8.04 25.28
C GLY A 22 3.69 7.83 24.61
N THR A 23 4.71 7.49 25.40
CA THR A 23 6.05 7.17 24.88
C THR A 23 6.00 5.96 23.94
N PHE A 24 5.26 4.91 24.29
CA PHE A 24 5.08 3.74 23.44
C PHE A 24 4.39 4.09 22.11
N LEU A 25 3.33 4.89 22.14
CA LEU A 25 2.66 5.39 20.93
C LEU A 25 3.60 6.22 20.06
N ILE A 26 4.41 7.10 20.65
CA ILE A 26 5.42 7.90 19.92
C ILE A 26 6.46 6.98 19.26
N LEU A 27 6.96 5.97 19.98
CA LEU A 27 7.93 5.01 19.43
C LEU A 27 7.34 4.22 18.26
N ILE A 28 6.07 3.80 18.34
CA ILE A 28 5.36 3.16 17.22
C ILE A 28 5.29 4.10 16.02
N ILE A 29 4.87 5.36 16.22
CA ILE A 29 4.79 6.34 15.13
C ILE A 29 6.17 6.58 14.51
N LEU A 30 7.21 6.71 15.33
CA LEU A 30 8.60 6.88 14.88
C LEU A 30 9.06 5.69 14.05
N PHE A 31 8.76 4.47 14.50
CA PHE A 31 9.11 3.25 13.79
C PHE A 31 8.44 3.17 12.41
N ILE A 32 7.14 3.47 12.34
CA ILE A 32 6.38 3.54 11.07
C ILE A 32 6.97 4.59 10.12
N LEU A 33 7.37 5.76 10.64
CA LEU A 33 8.02 6.80 9.84
C LEU A 33 9.37 6.34 9.30
N LEU A 34 10.18 5.67 10.13
CA LEU A 34 11.48 5.16 9.74
C LEU A 34 11.36 4.09 8.64
N GLU A 35 10.43 3.14 8.78
CA GLU A 35 10.15 2.13 7.75
C GLU A 35 9.77 2.77 6.42
N LYS A 36 8.88 3.78 6.43
CA LYS A 36 8.50 4.50 5.21
C LYS A 36 9.65 5.24 4.55
N LEU A 37 10.56 5.83 5.34
CA LEU A 37 11.75 6.51 4.84
C LEU A 37 12.72 5.51 4.20
N LEU A 38 12.92 4.35 4.84
CA LEU A 38 13.76 3.28 4.30
C LEU A 38 13.16 2.73 3.01
N GLU A 39 11.87 2.42 2.97
CA GLU A 39 11.18 1.95 1.77
C GLU A 39 11.31 2.95 0.62
N LYS A 40 11.09 4.24 0.88
CA LYS A 40 11.25 5.29 -0.13
C LYS A 40 12.69 5.36 -0.65
N ARG A 41 13.68 5.21 0.23
CA ARG A 41 15.10 5.23 -0.15
C ARG A 41 15.49 4.01 -0.96
N TRP A 42 15.00 2.83 -0.59
CA TRP A 42 15.20 1.59 -1.32
C TRP A 42 14.53 1.63 -2.69
N TYR A 43 13.26 2.07 -2.76
CA TYR A 43 12.53 2.23 -4.02
C TYR A 43 13.25 3.18 -4.98
N ARG A 44 13.82 4.28 -4.48
CA ARG A 44 14.62 5.21 -5.31
C ARG A 44 15.87 4.56 -5.92
N LYS A 45 16.47 3.59 -5.22
CA LYS A 45 17.66 2.85 -5.69
C LYS A 45 17.32 1.73 -6.67
N LEU A 46 16.05 1.34 -6.79
CA LEU A 46 15.64 0.31 -7.75
C LEU A 46 15.76 0.81 -9.19
N GLY A 47 16.11 -0.10 -10.09
CA GLY A 47 16.02 0.13 -11.53
C GLY A 47 14.57 0.34 -11.95
N ASP A 48 14.39 1.02 -13.07
CA ASP A 48 13.09 1.40 -13.63
C ASP A 48 12.18 0.19 -13.90
N ARG A 49 12.77 -0.90 -14.39
CA ARG A 49 12.11 -2.21 -14.55
C ARG A 49 11.54 -2.75 -13.23
N ASP A 50 12.33 -2.71 -12.16
CA ASP A 50 11.91 -3.24 -10.85
C ASP A 50 10.85 -2.37 -10.19
N LYS A 51 11.00 -1.04 -10.27
CA LYS A 51 9.98 -0.09 -9.81
C LYS A 51 8.64 -0.37 -10.47
N PHE A 52 8.65 -0.46 -11.80
CA PHE A 52 7.46 -0.76 -12.57
C PHE A 52 6.83 -2.09 -12.17
N ARG A 53 7.63 -3.16 -12.10
CA ARG A 53 7.16 -4.49 -11.70
C ARG A 53 6.50 -4.47 -10.32
N ILE A 54 7.09 -3.79 -9.33
CA ILE A 54 6.53 -3.65 -7.99
C ILE A 54 5.20 -2.88 -8.05
N THR A 55 5.15 -1.77 -8.77
CA THR A 55 3.94 -0.96 -8.92
C THR A 55 2.81 -1.75 -9.58
N CYS A 56 3.09 -2.49 -10.66
CA CYS A 56 2.10 -3.35 -11.30
C CYS A 56 1.61 -4.47 -10.38
N ARG A 57 2.48 -5.10 -9.59
CA ARG A 57 2.07 -6.09 -8.58
C ARG A 57 1.16 -5.48 -7.51
N ARG A 58 1.48 -4.27 -7.05
CA ARG A 58 0.62 -3.53 -6.11
C ARG A 58 -0.75 -3.25 -6.71
N ASN A 59 -0.81 -2.79 -7.96
CA ASN A 59 -2.06 -2.54 -8.66
C ASN A 59 -2.90 -3.81 -8.82
N LEU A 60 -2.29 -4.93 -9.22
CA LEU A 60 -2.96 -6.24 -9.28
C LEU A 60 -3.47 -6.69 -7.92
N LYS A 61 -2.73 -6.43 -6.84
CA LYS A 61 -3.17 -6.74 -5.47
C LYS A 61 -4.39 -5.91 -5.09
N ILE A 62 -4.41 -4.62 -5.42
CA ILE A 62 -5.58 -3.74 -5.20
C ILE A 62 -6.79 -4.27 -5.97
N LEU A 63 -6.61 -4.65 -7.23
CA LEU A 63 -7.66 -5.29 -8.03
C LEU A 63 -8.18 -6.56 -7.36
N GLY A 64 -7.30 -7.41 -6.80
CA GLY A 64 -7.71 -8.57 -5.99
C GLY A 64 -8.58 -8.19 -4.79
N TYR A 65 -8.26 -7.10 -4.09
CA TYR A 65 -9.08 -6.56 -2.99
C TYR A 65 -10.42 -5.97 -3.46
N LEU A 66 -10.49 -5.49 -4.70
CA LEU A 66 -11.73 -5.08 -5.36
C LEU A 66 -12.58 -6.27 -5.86
N GLY A 67 -12.06 -7.50 -5.77
CA GLY A 67 -12.73 -8.72 -6.23
C GLY A 67 -12.28 -9.23 -7.61
N TYR A 68 -11.32 -8.55 -8.23
CA TYR A 68 -10.74 -8.93 -9.52
C TYR A 68 -9.49 -9.77 -9.34
N VAL A 69 -9.69 -11.09 -9.22
CA VAL A 69 -8.61 -12.08 -9.18
C VAL A 69 -8.50 -12.75 -10.55
N ARG A 70 -7.27 -12.98 -11.00
CA ARG A 70 -6.96 -13.69 -12.23
C ARG A 70 -7.49 -15.13 -12.17
N GLY A 71 -8.33 -15.51 -13.13
CA GLY A 71 -8.81 -16.88 -13.33
C GLY A 71 -7.71 -17.80 -13.84
N GLU A 72 -7.95 -19.11 -13.78
CA GLU A 72 -7.03 -20.11 -14.33
C GLU A 72 -6.93 -19.95 -15.85
N GLY A 73 -5.70 -19.81 -16.37
CA GLY A 73 -5.45 -19.56 -17.79
C GLY A 73 -5.81 -18.16 -18.30
N GLU A 74 -6.54 -17.34 -17.53
CA GLU A 74 -6.92 -15.97 -17.89
C GLU A 74 -5.65 -15.13 -18.14
N THR A 75 -5.59 -14.33 -19.20
CA THR A 75 -4.53 -13.34 -19.41
C THR A 75 -4.75 -12.12 -18.52
N LEU A 76 -3.73 -11.28 -18.31
CA LEU A 76 -3.96 -10.04 -17.57
C LEU A 76 -4.83 -9.08 -18.38
N SER A 77 -4.70 -9.06 -19.72
CA SER A 77 -5.59 -8.30 -20.59
C SER A 77 -7.07 -8.71 -20.44
N GLU A 78 -7.37 -10.01 -20.33
CA GLU A 78 -8.73 -10.49 -20.06
C GLU A 78 -9.24 -10.06 -18.68
N LEU A 79 -8.40 -10.18 -17.64
CA LEU A 79 -8.70 -9.65 -16.30
C LEU A 79 -9.03 -8.16 -16.34
N ALA A 80 -8.26 -7.36 -17.08
CA ALA A 80 -8.49 -5.94 -17.25
C ALA A 80 -9.81 -5.67 -17.99
N GLY A 81 -10.11 -6.44 -19.05
CA GLY A 81 -11.38 -6.36 -19.75
C GLY A 81 -12.58 -6.57 -18.83
N ARG A 82 -12.49 -7.53 -17.90
CA ARG A 82 -13.53 -7.77 -16.89
C ARG A 82 -13.61 -6.66 -15.84
N ALA A 83 -12.47 -6.14 -15.39
CA ALA A 83 -12.44 -5.05 -14.41
C ALA A 83 -12.95 -3.71 -14.99
N ALA A 84 -12.80 -3.48 -16.30
CA ALA A 84 -13.17 -2.25 -16.98
C ALA A 84 -14.67 -1.91 -16.91
N ALA A 85 -15.53 -2.86 -16.52
CA ALA A 85 -16.95 -2.62 -16.26
C ALA A 85 -17.19 -1.71 -15.03
N THR A 86 -16.24 -1.62 -14.11
CA THR A 86 -16.38 -0.88 -12.84
C THR A 86 -15.19 0.03 -12.53
N VAL A 87 -14.00 -0.36 -13.00
CA VAL A 87 -12.76 0.38 -12.79
C VAL A 87 -12.48 1.23 -14.03
N ASP A 88 -12.05 2.47 -13.83
CA ASP A 88 -11.65 3.36 -14.92
C ASP A 88 -10.63 2.66 -15.85
N PRO A 89 -10.92 2.56 -17.17
CA PRO A 89 -9.98 2.01 -18.14
C PRO A 89 -8.58 2.64 -18.08
N GLN A 90 -8.45 3.93 -17.72
CA GLN A 90 -7.13 4.57 -17.55
C GLN A 90 -6.34 3.94 -16.41
N ALA A 91 -6.99 3.61 -15.30
CA ALA A 91 -6.39 2.94 -14.16
C ALA A 91 -6.01 1.48 -14.45
N LEU A 92 -6.45 0.91 -15.57
CA LEU A 92 -6.13 -0.44 -16.03
C LEU A 92 -5.02 -0.48 -17.10
N HIS A 93 -4.62 0.67 -17.65
CA HIS A 93 -3.63 0.74 -18.74
C HIS A 93 -2.26 0.14 -18.38
N PHE A 94 -1.90 0.10 -17.08
CA PHE A 94 -0.67 -0.55 -16.61
C PHE A 94 -0.62 -2.04 -16.95
N VAL A 95 -1.78 -2.71 -17.09
CA VAL A 95 -1.86 -4.16 -17.34
C VAL A 95 -1.23 -4.52 -18.67
N LEU A 96 -1.56 -3.79 -19.73
CA LEU A 96 -1.05 -4.04 -21.08
C LEU A 96 0.46 -3.78 -21.17
N ILE A 97 0.97 -2.80 -20.44
CA ILE A 97 2.42 -2.54 -20.36
C ILE A 97 3.10 -3.64 -19.54
N TYR A 98 2.48 -4.12 -18.47
CA TYR A 98 3.00 -5.18 -17.63
C TYR A 98 3.08 -6.53 -18.35
N GLU A 99 2.08 -6.88 -19.16
CA GLU A 99 2.16 -8.07 -20.01
C GLU A 99 3.31 -7.97 -21.02
N ARG A 100 3.51 -6.81 -21.65
CA ARG A 100 4.65 -6.60 -22.56
C ARG A 100 6.00 -6.74 -21.84
N LEU A 101 6.10 -6.28 -20.60
CA LEU A 101 7.30 -6.49 -19.79
C LEU A 101 7.53 -7.97 -19.48
N ILE A 102 6.49 -8.72 -19.12
CA ILE A 102 6.60 -10.15 -18.76
C ILE A 102 6.95 -10.99 -19.99
N TYR A 103 6.23 -10.83 -21.09
CA TYR A 103 6.33 -11.71 -22.25
C TYR A 103 7.38 -11.28 -23.27
N ALA A 104 7.54 -9.97 -23.50
CA ALA A 104 8.47 -9.46 -24.50
C ALA A 104 9.78 -8.95 -23.91
N GLY A 105 9.93 -8.96 -22.58
CA GLY A 105 11.14 -8.48 -21.89
C GLY A 105 11.46 -7.01 -22.16
N LYS A 106 10.49 -6.22 -22.65
CA LYS A 106 10.70 -4.80 -22.98
C LYS A 106 10.66 -3.98 -21.71
N ASP A 107 11.76 -3.26 -21.44
CA ASP A 107 11.84 -2.37 -20.30
C ASP A 107 10.87 -1.19 -20.44
N PRO A 108 10.21 -0.79 -19.34
CA PRO A 108 9.28 0.31 -19.35
C PRO A 108 10.02 1.65 -19.44
N ILE A 109 9.47 2.58 -20.21
CA ILE A 109 9.96 3.96 -20.26
C ILE A 109 9.46 4.75 -19.03
N PRO A 110 10.14 5.84 -18.62
CA PRO A 110 9.78 6.60 -17.41
C PRO A 110 8.31 7.05 -17.34
N ASP A 111 7.71 7.42 -18.47
CA ASP A 111 6.30 7.83 -18.53
C ASP A 111 5.33 6.69 -18.23
N GLN A 112 5.68 5.46 -18.61
CA GLN A 112 4.88 4.26 -18.30
C GLN A 112 4.93 3.93 -16.81
N ILE A 113 6.06 4.18 -16.15
CA ILE A 113 6.21 4.05 -14.71
C ILE A 113 5.31 5.05 -14.01
N ARG A 114 5.37 6.32 -14.43
CA ARG A 114 4.50 7.36 -13.89
C ARG A 114 3.02 7.04 -14.09
N SER A 115 2.65 6.53 -15.26
CA SER A 115 1.28 6.09 -15.56
C SER A 115 0.83 4.95 -14.62
N ALA A 116 1.69 3.96 -14.35
CA ALA A 116 1.36 2.90 -13.40
C ALA A 116 1.24 3.40 -11.95
N GLU A 117 2.03 4.42 -11.56
CA GLU A 117 1.93 5.07 -10.24
C GLU A 117 0.69 5.97 -10.11
N ILE A 118 0.21 6.55 -11.21
CA ILE A 118 -1.09 7.26 -11.26
C ILE A 118 -2.21 6.24 -11.09
N ALA A 119 -2.22 5.18 -11.90
CA ALA A 119 -3.17 4.09 -11.78
C ALA A 119 -3.21 3.48 -10.37
N ASN A 120 -2.05 3.37 -9.69
CA ASN A 120 -2.01 2.92 -8.30
C ASN A 120 -2.83 3.79 -7.36
N ARG A 121 -2.75 5.11 -7.52
CA ARG A 121 -3.50 6.08 -6.71
C ARG A 121 -4.99 5.99 -7.00
N ASP A 122 -5.37 5.95 -8.27
CA ASP A 122 -6.76 5.87 -8.69
C ASP A 122 -7.44 4.58 -8.19
N LEU A 123 -6.74 3.44 -8.32
CA LEU A 123 -7.22 2.16 -7.77
C LEU A 123 -7.33 2.17 -6.24
N LEU A 124 -6.42 2.86 -5.56
CA LEU A 124 -6.44 2.99 -4.10
C LEU A 124 -7.62 3.84 -3.63
N ASP A 125 -7.89 4.94 -4.32
CA ASP A 125 -9.00 5.82 -4.02
C ASP A 125 -10.32 5.09 -4.29
N HIS A 126 -10.43 4.36 -5.40
CA HIS A 126 -11.57 3.50 -5.69
C HIS A 126 -11.77 2.40 -4.62
N LEU A 127 -10.70 1.71 -4.20
CA LEU A 127 -10.76 0.72 -3.11
C LEU A 127 -11.24 1.35 -1.79
N LYS A 128 -10.83 2.58 -1.50
CA LYS A 128 -11.22 3.29 -0.29
C LYS A 128 -12.72 3.64 -0.31
N GLU A 129 -13.23 4.07 -1.47
CA GLU A 129 -14.64 4.42 -1.68
C GLU A 129 -15.54 3.18 -1.62
N GLU A 130 -15.20 2.12 -2.36
CA GLU A 130 -15.99 0.89 -2.45
C GLU A 130 -15.89 0.00 -1.20
N LYS A 131 -14.68 -0.14 -0.65
CA LYS A 131 -14.32 -1.20 0.31
C LYS A 131 -13.42 -0.65 1.42
N GLY A 132 -13.83 0.42 2.11
CA GLY A 132 -13.02 1.09 3.14
C GLY A 132 -12.37 0.19 4.20
N LYS A 133 -12.97 -0.95 4.58
CA LYS A 133 -12.33 -1.95 5.48
C LYS A 133 -11.18 -2.70 4.80
N PHE A 134 -11.32 -3.05 3.53
CA PHE A 134 -10.27 -3.72 2.75
C PHE A 134 -9.12 -2.77 2.41
N PHE A 135 -9.36 -1.46 2.32
CA PHE A 135 -8.28 -0.47 2.26
C PHE A 135 -7.34 -0.59 3.46
N PHE A 136 -7.87 -0.75 4.67
CA PHE A 136 -7.07 -0.93 5.87
C PHE A 136 -6.26 -2.25 5.83
N LEU A 137 -6.90 -3.36 5.41
CA LEU A 137 -6.23 -4.65 5.24
C LEU A 137 -5.12 -4.60 4.17
N TYR A 138 -5.38 -3.95 3.05
CA TYR A 138 -4.38 -3.73 1.99
C TYR A 138 -3.18 -2.96 2.54
N ARG A 139 -3.40 -1.85 3.24
CA ARG A 139 -2.34 -1.03 3.87
C ARG A 139 -1.49 -1.84 4.83
N MET A 140 -2.09 -2.67 5.66
CA MET A 140 -1.35 -3.58 6.56
C MET A 140 -0.53 -4.62 5.77
N SER A 141 -1.05 -5.11 4.66
CA SER A 141 -0.39 -6.15 3.85
C SER A 141 0.86 -5.69 3.09
N ILE A 142 1.00 -4.38 2.85
CA ILE A 142 2.16 -3.79 2.15
C ILE A 142 3.34 -3.57 3.11
N MET A 143 3.07 -3.41 4.41
CA MET A 143 4.13 -3.24 5.43
C MET A 143 4.99 -4.49 5.61
N ARG A 144 4.61 -5.63 5.02
CA ARG A 144 5.45 -6.82 5.00
C ARG A 144 6.41 -6.69 3.80
N PRO A 145 7.74 -6.57 4.02
CA PRO A 145 8.68 -6.45 2.91
C PRO A 145 8.49 -7.67 1.99
N GLU A 146 8.11 -7.42 0.74
CA GLU A 146 8.11 -8.46 -0.28
C GLU A 146 9.55 -8.94 -0.39
N LYS A 147 9.83 -10.15 0.14
CA LYS A 147 11.10 -10.83 -0.10
C LYS A 147 11.19 -11.04 -1.62
N ILE A 148 11.93 -10.17 -2.29
CA ILE A 148 12.27 -10.34 -3.70
C ILE A 148 13.16 -11.59 -3.75
N LYS A 149 12.59 -12.74 -4.09
CA LYS A 149 13.39 -13.88 -4.56
C LYS A 149 13.96 -13.46 -5.91
N GLN A 150 15.28 -13.31 -5.94
CA GLN A 150 16.08 -13.20 -7.16
C GLN A 150 15.97 -14.50 -7.96
#